data_AF-A0A7Y0ZXE6-F1
#
_entry.id   AF-A0A7Y0ZXE6-F1
#
_cell.length_a   1.000
_cell.length_b   1.000
_cell.length_c   1.000
_cell.angle_alpha   90.00
_cell.angle_beta   90.00
_cell.angle_gamma   90.00
#
_symmetry.space_group_name_H-M   'P 1'
#
loop_
_entity.id
_entity.type
_entity.pdbx_description
1 polymer ?
#
loop_
_entity_poly.entity_id
_entity_poly.type
_entity_poly.pdbx_seq_one_letter_code
_entity_poly.pdbx_strand_id
1 'polypeptide(L)'
;MLSWDEFDKEEDGEVAVKGANAGHATEANMDRLDGAGAAAAIEARAVTANDSAAIIRAKAALDKLDIAEGLAELEGASARV
;
A
#
# COMPACT_ATOMS: atom_id res chain seq x y z
N MET A 1 21.91 -11.10 31.14
CA MET A 1 21.40 -11.03 29.76
C MET A 1 20.15 -11.87 29.72
N LEU A 2 18.99 -11.25 29.48
CA LEU A 2 17.74 -12.00 29.31
C LEU A 2 17.80 -12.64 27.91
N SER A 3 17.87 -13.96 27.86
CA SER A 3 17.83 -14.74 26.62
C SER A 3 16.45 -14.63 26.00
N TRP A 4 16.41 -14.31 24.71
CA TRP A 4 15.18 -14.25 23.90
C TRP A 4 14.46 -15.60 23.75
N ASP A 5 15.05 -16.70 24.22
CA ASP A 5 14.47 -18.04 24.15
C ASP A 5 13.32 -18.30 25.15
N GLU A 6 12.98 -17.34 26.02
CA GLU A 6 11.92 -17.52 27.03
C GLU A 6 10.59 -16.83 26.66
N PHE A 7 10.48 -16.22 25.47
CA PHE A 7 9.23 -15.60 25.01
C PHE A 7 8.41 -16.48 24.04
N ASP A 8 8.91 -17.63 23.60
CA ASP A 8 8.22 -18.46 22.59
C ASP A 8 7.94 -19.90 23.08
N LYS A 9 7.66 -20.05 24.38
CA LYS A 9 6.92 -21.21 24.86
C LYS A 9 5.45 -20.92 24.71
N GLU A 10 4.86 -21.62 23.75
CA GLU A 10 3.46 -21.56 23.35
C GLU A 10 2.49 -21.50 24.53
N GLU A 11 1.57 -20.55 24.50
CA GLU A 11 0.27 -20.65 25.15
C GLU A 11 -0.82 -20.44 24.09
N ASP A 12 -1.63 -21.50 23.96
CA ASP A 12 -2.75 -21.70 23.04
C ASP A 12 -3.55 -20.45 22.66
N GLY A 13 -3.64 -20.22 21.36
CA GLY A 13 -4.51 -19.22 20.77
C GLY A 13 -4.66 -19.45 19.29
N GLU A 14 -5.42 -20.48 18.93
CA GLU A 14 -5.86 -20.81 17.58
C GLU A 14 -6.26 -19.56 16.78
N VAL A 15 -5.35 -19.11 15.92
CA VAL A 15 -5.69 -18.38 14.69
C VAL A 15 -5.14 -19.21 13.56
N ALA A 16 -6.03 -20.00 12.96
CA ALA A 16 -5.81 -20.56 11.64
C ALA A 16 -5.62 -19.41 10.65
N VAL A 17 -4.39 -18.88 10.55
CA VAL A 17 -3.96 -18.13 9.39
C VAL A 17 -3.85 -19.16 8.28
N LYS A 18 -4.95 -19.35 7.56
CA LYS A 18 -4.95 -19.98 6.24
C LYS A 18 -4.14 -19.07 5.31
N GLY A 19 -2.82 -19.18 5.41
CA GLY A 19 -1.83 -18.56 4.54
C GLY A 19 -0.93 -19.60 3.89
N ALA A 20 -1.40 -20.84 3.75
CA ALA A 20 -0.75 -21.83 2.89
C ALA A 20 -1.05 -21.52 1.43
N ASN A 21 -0.43 -20.46 0.90
CA ASN A 21 -0.03 -20.43 -0.50
C ASN A 21 1.17 -19.49 -0.68
N ALA A 22 2.34 -19.89 -0.17
CA ALA A 22 3.63 -19.41 -0.69
C ALA A 22 3.92 -20.07 -2.06
N GLY A 23 2.90 -20.23 -2.90
CA GLY A 23 3.06 -20.63 -4.29
C GLY A 23 3.80 -19.51 -5.00
N HIS A 24 4.92 -19.86 -5.64
CA HIS A 24 5.74 -18.92 -6.37
C HIS A 24 4.84 -18.05 -7.25
N ALA A 25 4.92 -16.73 -7.07
CA ALA A 25 4.17 -15.81 -7.88
C ALA A 25 4.67 -15.97 -9.32
N THR A 26 3.84 -16.58 -10.15
CA THR A 26 4.07 -16.60 -11.60
C THR A 26 3.95 -15.16 -12.10
N GLU A 27 4.59 -14.82 -13.22
CA GLU A 27 4.49 -13.46 -13.80
C GLU A 27 3.02 -13.04 -13.99
N ALA A 28 2.17 -13.95 -14.47
CA ALA A 28 0.73 -13.72 -14.59
C ALA A 28 0.01 -13.51 -13.24
N ASN A 29 0.56 -13.97 -12.12
CA ASN A 29 0.01 -13.71 -10.78
C ASN A 29 0.50 -12.35 -10.24
N MET A 30 1.73 -11.94 -10.59
CA MET A 30 2.28 -10.63 -10.25
C MET A 30 1.52 -9.50 -10.96
N ASP A 31 1.27 -9.62 -12.27
CA ASP A 31 0.51 -8.59 -13.01
C ASP A 31 -0.90 -8.38 -12.45
N ARG A 32 -1.54 -9.47 -12.00
CA ARG A 32 -2.86 -9.40 -11.36
C ARG A 32 -2.78 -8.71 -10.00
N LEU A 33 -1.73 -8.98 -9.23
CA LEU A 33 -1.51 -8.34 -7.94
C LEU A 33 -1.25 -6.84 -8.11
N ASP A 34 -0.45 -6.46 -9.10
CA ASP A 34 -0.16 -5.05 -9.42
C ASP A 34 -1.43 -4.32 -9.84
N GLY A 35 -2.24 -4.92 -10.72
CA GLY A 35 -3.54 -4.36 -11.11
C GLY A 35 -4.51 -4.21 -9.93
N ALA A 36 -4.60 -5.22 -9.07
CA ALA A 36 -5.43 -5.17 -7.87
C ALA A 36 -4.93 -4.09 -6.87
N GLY A 37 -3.61 -3.96 -6.71
CA GLY A 37 -2.99 -2.94 -5.88
C GLY A 37 -3.27 -1.53 -6.39
N ALA A 38 -3.15 -1.31 -7.70
CA ALA A 38 -3.48 -0.05 -8.34
C ALA A 38 -4.97 0.33 -8.14
N ALA A 39 -5.89 -0.62 -8.34
CA ALA A 39 -7.30 -0.40 -8.09
C ALA A 39 -7.60 -0.06 -6.62
N ALA A 40 -7.01 -0.81 -5.69
CA ALA A 40 -7.18 -0.57 -4.26
C ALA A 40 -6.62 0.79 -3.82
N ALA A 41 -5.51 1.24 -4.40
CA ALA A 41 -4.94 2.55 -4.11
C ALA A 41 -5.88 3.70 -4.57
N ILE A 42 -6.53 3.55 -5.72
CA ILE A 42 -7.53 4.50 -6.21
C ILE A 42 -8.74 4.54 -5.28
N GLU A 43 -9.26 3.37 -4.89
CA GLU A 43 -10.40 3.27 -3.98
C GLU A 43 -10.10 3.89 -2.61
N ALA A 44 -8.91 3.62 -2.05
CA ALA A 44 -8.50 4.19 -0.76
C ALA A 44 -8.39 5.73 -0.79
N ARG A 45 -8.06 6.30 -1.95
CA ARG A 45 -7.97 7.76 -2.16
C ARG A 45 -9.33 8.44 -2.37
N ALA A 46 -10.38 7.69 -2.73
CA ALA A 46 -11.71 8.27 -2.89
C ALA A 46 -12.21 8.86 -1.57
N VAL A 47 -12.71 10.11 -1.59
CA VAL A 47 -13.36 10.70 -0.43
C VAL A 47 -14.72 10.05 -0.22
N THR A 48 -14.96 9.52 0.97
CA THR A 48 -16.21 8.84 1.33
C THR A 48 -16.93 9.56 2.47
N ALA A 49 -18.21 9.23 2.67
CA ALA A 49 -19.00 9.77 3.78
C ALA A 49 -18.49 9.37 5.17
N ASN A 50 -17.65 8.33 5.25
CA ASN A 50 -17.06 7.86 6.51
C ASN A 50 -15.74 8.58 6.84
N ASP A 51 -15.22 9.41 5.94
CA ASP A 51 -13.96 10.12 6.17
C ASP A 51 -14.14 11.27 7.15
N SER A 52 -13.21 11.36 8.10
CA SER A 52 -13.10 12.55 8.94
C SER A 52 -12.59 13.75 8.14
N ALA A 53 -12.87 14.96 8.61
CA ALA A 53 -12.35 16.19 7.99
C ALA A 53 -10.81 16.24 7.89
N ALA A 54 -10.10 15.50 8.75
CA ALA A 54 -8.63 15.37 8.66
C ALA A 54 -8.23 14.46 7.49
N ILE A 55 -8.92 13.33 7.32
CA ILE A 55 -8.67 12.39 6.22
C ILE A 55 -8.96 13.04 4.86
N ILE A 56 -10.07 13.79 4.74
CA ILE A 56 -10.41 14.52 3.52
C ILE A 56 -9.30 15.51 3.14
N ARG A 57 -8.77 16.27 4.14
CA ARG A 57 -7.66 17.21 3.91
C ARG A 57 -6.37 16.50 3.51
N ALA A 58 -6.08 15.34 4.10
CA ALA A 58 -4.91 14.54 3.75
C ALA A 58 -5.00 14.00 2.30
N LYS A 59 -6.15 13.44 1.91
CA LYS A 59 -6.40 12.97 0.54
C LYS A 59 -6.22 14.10 -0.49
N ALA A 60 -6.81 15.26 -0.23
CA ALA A 60 -6.67 16.43 -1.10
C ALA A 60 -5.23 16.99 -1.15
N ALA A 61 -4.45 16.85 -0.08
CA ALA A 61 -3.04 17.25 -0.07
C ALA A 61 -2.18 16.28 -0.91
N LEU A 62 -2.50 14.99 -0.87
CA LEU A 62 -1.84 13.98 -1.68
C LEU A 62 -2.09 14.20 -3.18
N ASP A 63 -3.32 14.49 -3.57
CA ASP A 63 -3.64 14.80 -4.99
C ASP A 63 -2.87 16.02 -5.51
N LYS A 64 -2.66 17.03 -4.66
CA LYS A 64 -1.85 18.21 -5.02
C LYS A 64 -0.38 17.88 -5.19
N LEU A 65 0.14 16.97 -4.36
CA LEU A 65 1.53 16.53 -4.45
C LEU A 65 1.76 15.78 -5.77
N ASP A 66 0.89 14.84 -6.12
CA ASP A 66 0.99 14.07 -7.36
C ASP A 66 0.98 14.98 -8.60
N ILE A 67 0.13 16.01 -8.61
CA ILE A 67 0.10 17.01 -9.69
C ILE A 67 1.43 17.78 -9.76
N ALA A 68 1.96 18.22 -8.61
CA ALA A 68 3.20 18.98 -8.57
C ALA A 68 4.40 18.15 -9.06
N GLU A 69 4.46 16.87 -8.66
CA GLU A 69 5.48 15.94 -9.11
C GLU A 69 5.39 15.68 -10.62
N GLY A 70 4.20 15.38 -11.14
CA GLY A 70 4.01 15.19 -12.58
C GLY A 70 4.38 16.42 -13.42
N LEU A 71 4.11 17.62 -12.93
CA LEU A 71 4.55 18.86 -13.58
C LEU A 71 6.07 19.03 -13.55
N ALA A 72 6.72 18.73 -12.43
CA ALA A 72 8.18 18.79 -12.31
C ALA A 72 8.87 17.78 -13.23
N GLU A 73 8.31 16.57 -13.35
CA GLU A 73 8.81 15.55 -14.29
C GLU A 73 8.69 16.01 -15.74
N LEU A 74 7.55 16.61 -16.11
CA LEU A 74 7.33 17.14 -17.47
C LEU A 74 8.31 18.27 -17.80
N GLU A 75 8.52 19.20 -16.87
CA GLU A 75 9.48 20.31 -17.03
C GLU A 75 10.90 19.76 -17.19
N GLY A 76 11.30 18.80 -16.36
CA GLY A 76 12.60 18.13 -16.46
C GLY A 76 12.77 17.27 -17.72
N ALA A 77 11.69 16.76 -18.31
CA ALA A 77 11.71 16.10 -19.60
C ALA A 77 11.84 17.11 -20.76
N SER A 78 11.10 18.23 -20.71
CA SER A 78 11.14 19.27 -21.74
C SER A 78 12.48 20.02 -21.79
N ALA A 79 13.21 20.12 -20.66
CA ALA A 79 14.53 20.74 -20.62
C ALA A 79 15.65 19.84 -21.18
N ARG A 80 15.38 18.54 -21.40
CA ARG A 80 16.33 17.56 -21.93
C ARG A 80 16.20 17.32 -23.45
N VAL A 81 15.29 18.01 -24.12
CA VAL A 81 15.06 18.00 -25.58
C VAL A 81 15.64 19.27 -26.19
#